data_AF-A0A957SF66-F1
#
_entry.id   AF-A0A957SF66-F1
#
_cell.length_a   1.000
_cell.length_b   1.000
_cell.length_c   1.000
_cell.angle_alpha   90.00
_cell.angle_beta   90.00
_cell.angle_gamma   90.00
#
_symmetry.space_group_name_H-M   'P 1'
#
loop_
_entity.id
_entity.type
_entity.pdbx_description
1 polymer ?
#
loop_
_entity_poly.entity_id
_entity_poly.type
_entity_poly.pdbx_seq_one_letter_code
_entity_poly.pdbx_strand_id
1 'polypeptide(L)'
;MTLQRSQWIGLVVVVGLGLMAIHPRAINWLLLKIGRQPAPNLHYGRVLSWLVGYVVLYVLGGVMFFWIGNAVTPIAARHFPYVLGSWTLVSTLSVLVFFLPSNLGFTEVGLSLLLANLIPSSFAVLIAVLSRLLMTLYEIVGAGIMVLLFK
;
A
#
# COMPACT_ATOMS: atom_id res chain seq x y z
N MET A 1 11.20 20.62 -17.96
CA MET A 1 11.27 21.14 -16.58
C MET A 1 9.90 21.51 -15.97
N THR A 2 8.85 21.77 -16.76
CA THR A 2 7.50 22.11 -16.26
C THR A 2 6.71 20.92 -15.66
N LEU A 3 6.91 19.71 -16.17
CA LEU A 3 6.28 18.48 -15.66
C LEU A 3 6.70 18.10 -14.23
N GLN A 4 7.97 18.33 -13.88
CA GLN A 4 8.51 17.97 -12.56
C GLN A 4 7.88 18.85 -11.46
N ARG A 5 7.73 20.15 -11.70
CA ARG A 5 7.13 21.10 -10.74
C ARG A 5 5.66 20.80 -10.46
N SER A 6 4.91 20.36 -11.48
CA SER A 6 3.50 19.95 -11.33
C SER A 6 3.33 18.70 -10.47
N GLN A 7 4.23 17.70 -10.62
CA GLN A 7 4.21 16.49 -9.80
C GLN A 7 4.46 16.77 -8.31
N TRP A 8 5.38 17.68 -7.99
CA TRP A 8 5.63 18.10 -6.60
C TRP A 8 4.43 18.80 -5.98
N ILE A 9 3.75 19.68 -6.74
CA ILE A 9 2.53 20.36 -6.27
C ILE A 9 1.41 19.35 -6.02
N GLY A 10 1.21 18.39 -6.92
CA GLY A 10 0.25 17.30 -6.74
C GLY A 10 0.54 16.47 -5.48
N LEU A 11 1.81 16.14 -5.23
CA LEU A 11 2.25 15.43 -4.03
C LEU A 11 1.92 16.20 -2.74
N VAL A 12 2.23 17.51 -2.71
CA VAL A 12 1.92 18.38 -1.56
C VAL A 12 0.42 18.48 -1.32
N VAL A 13 -0.38 18.59 -2.39
CA VAL A 13 -1.85 18.64 -2.29
C VAL A 13 -2.41 17.32 -1.76
N VAL A 14 -1.96 16.18 -2.29
CA VAL A 14 -2.42 14.85 -1.83
C VAL A 14 -2.03 14.61 -0.37
N VAL A 15 -0.81 14.94 0.03
CA VAL A 15 -0.36 14.84 1.42
C VAL A 15 -1.15 15.77 2.33
N GLY A 16 -1.37 17.02 1.91
CA GLY A 16 -2.14 18.00 2.67
C GLY A 16 -3.60 17.56 2.87
N LEU A 17 -4.26 17.09 1.81
CA LEU A 17 -5.61 16.55 1.87
C LEU A 17 -5.68 15.28 2.73
N GLY A 18 -4.69 14.40 2.62
CA GLY A 18 -4.58 13.19 3.45
C GLY A 18 -4.48 13.54 4.94
N LEU A 19 -3.60 14.48 5.30
CA LEU A 19 -3.45 14.95 6.68
C LEU A 19 -4.73 15.64 7.20
N MET A 20 -5.42 16.41 6.36
CA MET A 20 -6.71 16.99 6.71
C MET A 20 -7.79 15.93 6.95
N ALA A 21 -7.85 14.89 6.10
CA ALA A 21 -8.81 13.79 6.25
C ALA A 21 -8.56 12.97 7.53
N ILE A 22 -7.29 12.84 7.94
CA ILE A 22 -6.88 12.12 9.17
C ILE A 22 -7.04 12.99 10.42
N HIS A 23 -7.28 14.29 10.28
CA HIS A 23 -7.47 15.17 11.42
C HIS A 23 -8.68 14.72 12.26
N PRO A 24 -8.59 14.68 13.62
CA PRO A 24 -9.66 14.18 14.49
C PRO A 24 -11.02 14.85 14.25
N ARG A 25 -11.02 16.11 13.81
CA ARG A 25 -12.24 16.84 13.43
C ARG A 25 -12.91 16.28 12.17
N ALA A 26 -12.15 15.91 11.14
CA ALA A 26 -12.70 15.32 9.92
C ALA A 26 -13.27 13.93 10.20
N ILE A 27 -12.58 13.13 11.01
CA ILE A 27 -13.06 11.82 11.46
C ILE A 27 -14.36 11.96 12.26
N ASN A 28 -14.42 12.87 13.24
CA ASN A 28 -15.63 13.12 14.01
C ASN A 28 -16.78 13.64 13.14
N TRP A 29 -16.49 14.53 12.17
CA TRP A 29 -17.50 14.99 11.21
C TRP A 29 -18.07 13.84 10.38
N LEU A 30 -17.20 12.94 9.89
CA LEU A 30 -17.62 11.77 9.12
C LEU A 30 -18.46 10.80 9.97
N LEU A 31 -18.05 10.55 11.21
CA LEU A 31 -18.77 9.67 12.15
C LEU A 31 -20.16 10.23 12.47
N LEU A 32 -20.26 11.53 12.73
CA LEU A 32 -21.55 12.20 12.97
C LEU A 32 -22.46 12.14 11.73
N LYS A 33 -21.89 12.29 10.52
CA LYS A 33 -22.65 12.19 9.27
C LYS A 33 -23.19 10.78 9.02
N ILE A 34 -22.51 9.74 9.53
CA ILE A 34 -22.93 8.33 9.42
C ILE A 34 -23.81 7.92 10.64
N GLY A 35 -24.15 8.87 11.53
CA GLY A 35 -24.99 8.61 12.70
C GLY A 35 -24.31 7.78 13.79
N ARG A 36 -22.98 7.71 13.78
CA ARG A 36 -22.16 6.99 14.77
C ARG A 36 -21.76 7.93 15.91
N GLN A 37 -21.51 7.38 17.10
CA GLN A 37 -21.00 8.15 18.24
C GLN A 37 -19.66 8.81 17.88
N PRO A 38 -19.38 10.03 18.40
CA PRO A 38 -18.10 10.69 18.18
C PRO A 38 -16.95 9.79 18.66
N ALA A 39 -15.82 9.83 17.95
CA ALA A 39 -14.67 9.03 18.34
C ALA A 39 -14.27 9.39 19.79
N PRO A 40 -13.82 8.41 20.60
CA PRO A 40 -13.18 8.69 21.89
C PRO A 40 -12.09 9.76 21.70
N ASN A 41 -11.71 10.49 22.75
CA ASN A 41 -10.63 11.49 22.70
C ASN A 41 -9.30 10.83 22.27
N LEU A 42 -9.10 10.69 20.96
CA LEU A 42 -7.92 10.13 20.35
C LEU A 42 -6.87 11.22 20.35
N HIS A 43 -5.84 11.04 21.17
CA HIS A 43 -4.70 11.93 21.20
C HIS A 43 -4.06 11.96 19.81
N TYR A 44 -3.91 13.15 19.22
CA TYR A 44 -3.40 13.33 17.85
C TYR A 44 -2.04 12.64 17.64
N GLY A 45 -1.15 12.70 18.65
CA GLY A 45 0.15 12.01 18.60
C GLY A 45 0.04 10.49 18.46
N ARG A 46 -1.02 9.86 18.97
CA ARG A 46 -1.26 8.42 18.80
C ARG A 46 -1.69 8.10 17.37
N VAL A 47 -2.58 8.92 16.79
CA VAL A 47 -2.99 8.78 15.38
C VAL A 47 -1.79 8.95 14.46
N LEU A 48 -0.93 9.93 14.72
CA LEU A 48 0.29 10.16 13.95
C LEU A 48 1.27 8.99 14.08
N SER A 49 1.46 8.43 15.28
CA SER A 49 2.33 7.27 15.50
C SER A 49 1.85 6.04 14.73
N TRP A 50 0.53 5.79 14.73
CA TRP A 50 -0.07 4.73 13.92
C TRP A 50 0.13 4.96 12.43
N LEU A 51 -0.05 6.20 11.96
CA LEU A 51 0.17 6.56 10.57
C LEU A 51 1.62 6.31 10.15
N VAL A 52 2.59 6.73 10.96
CA VAL A 52 4.01 6.49 10.70
C VAL A 52 4.30 4.98 10.64
N GLY A 53 3.77 4.20 11.58
CA GLY A 53 3.89 2.73 11.55
C GLY A 53 3.32 2.13 10.26
N TYR A 54 2.16 2.59 9.83
CA TYR A 54 1.52 2.13 8.59
C TYR A 54 2.33 2.49 7.34
N VAL A 55 2.87 3.72 7.29
CA VAL A 55 3.77 4.15 6.22
C VAL A 55 5.01 3.25 6.15
N VAL A 56 5.64 2.96 7.29
CA VAL A 56 6.81 2.07 7.35
C VAL A 56 6.46 0.68 6.81
N LEU A 57 5.33 0.10 7.22
CA LEU A 57 4.88 -1.22 6.72
C LEU A 57 4.70 -1.23 5.20
N TYR A 58 4.08 -0.19 4.65
CA TYR A 58 3.87 -0.09 3.20
C TYR A 58 5.18 0.12 2.43
N VAL A 59 6.10 0.91 2.99
CA VAL A 59 7.44 1.09 2.41
C VAL A 59 8.20 -0.22 2.42
N LEU A 60 8.20 -0.97 3.53
CA LEU A 60 8.84 -2.28 3.61
C LEU A 60 8.25 -3.27 2.60
N GLY A 61 6.92 -3.31 2.47
CA GLY A 61 6.24 -4.13 1.46
C GLY A 61 6.64 -3.76 0.02
N GLY A 62 6.71 -2.46 -0.28
CA GLY A 62 7.15 -1.99 -1.60
C GLY A 62 8.63 -2.24 -1.88
N VAL A 63 9.48 -2.17 -0.86
CA VAL A 63 10.91 -2.56 -0.96
C VAL A 63 11.01 -4.04 -1.28
N MET A 64 10.34 -4.91 -0.51
CA MET A 64 10.30 -6.35 -0.79
C MET A 64 9.83 -6.63 -2.22
N PHE A 65 8.75 -5.97 -2.65
CA PHE A 65 8.20 -6.13 -3.99
C PHE A 65 9.19 -5.71 -5.10
N PHE A 66 9.90 -4.60 -4.92
CA PHE A 66 10.95 -4.16 -5.85
C PHE A 66 12.08 -5.18 -5.95
N TRP A 67 12.54 -5.75 -4.83
CA TRP A 67 13.59 -6.76 -4.82
C TRP A 67 13.17 -8.07 -5.50
N ILE A 68 11.92 -8.50 -5.31
CA ILE A 68 11.36 -9.64 -6.04
C ILE A 68 11.35 -9.36 -7.55
N GLY A 69 10.93 -8.16 -7.95
CA GLY A 69 10.98 -7.74 -9.34
C GLY A 69 12.40 -7.77 -9.92
N ASN A 70 13.35 -7.20 -9.18
CA ASN A 70 14.76 -7.14 -9.57
C ASN A 70 15.43 -8.52 -9.66
N ALA A 71 14.96 -9.50 -8.90
CA ALA A 71 15.43 -10.89 -8.98
C ALA A 71 14.96 -11.61 -10.26
N VAL A 72 13.81 -11.21 -10.83
CA VAL A 72 13.26 -11.80 -12.06
C VAL A 72 13.78 -11.08 -13.30
N THR A 73 13.80 -9.75 -13.28
CA THR A 73 14.31 -8.92 -14.37
C THR A 73 15.00 -7.68 -13.80
N PRO A 74 16.17 -7.25 -14.30
CA PRO A 74 16.85 -6.07 -13.77
C PRO A 74 15.99 -4.81 -13.93
N ILE A 75 15.49 -4.26 -12.81
CA ILE A 75 14.73 -3.02 -12.79
C ILE A 75 15.66 -1.91 -12.29
N ALA A 76 15.88 -0.87 -13.12
CA ALA A 76 16.74 0.24 -12.71
C ALA A 76 16.19 0.94 -11.45
N ALA A 77 17.07 1.24 -10.49
CA ALA A 77 16.72 1.86 -9.22
C ALA A 77 15.96 3.20 -9.35
N ARG A 78 16.11 3.91 -10.47
CA ARG A 78 15.32 5.12 -10.78
C ARG A 78 13.81 4.86 -10.82
N HIS A 79 13.38 3.62 -11.07
CA HIS A 79 11.98 3.22 -11.11
C HIS A 79 11.46 2.76 -9.74
N PHE A 80 12.30 2.73 -8.71
CA PHE A 80 11.89 2.36 -7.36
C PHE A 80 10.69 3.18 -6.83
N PRO A 81 10.64 4.52 -6.96
CA PRO A 81 9.47 5.30 -6.51
C PRO A 81 8.18 4.94 -7.26
N TYR A 82 8.29 4.57 -8.53
CA TYR A 82 7.13 4.14 -9.33
C TYR A 82 6.62 2.76 -8.89
N VAL A 83 7.52 1.82 -8.62
CA VAL A 83 7.17 0.48 -8.12
C VAL A 83 6.54 0.58 -6.72
N LEU A 84 7.13 1.39 -5.83
CA LEU A 84 6.59 1.67 -4.50
C LEU A 84 5.21 2.35 -4.60
N GLY A 85 5.05 3.33 -5.47
CA GLY A 85 3.77 3.98 -5.74
C GLY A 85 2.72 2.97 -6.22
N SER A 86 3.07 2.13 -7.18
CA SER A 86 2.19 1.08 -7.71
C SER A 86 1.77 0.10 -6.62
N TRP A 87 2.72 -0.35 -5.78
CA TRP A 87 2.45 -1.17 -4.61
C TRP A 87 1.44 -0.51 -3.67
N THR A 88 1.72 0.70 -3.21
CA THR A 88 0.85 1.42 -2.27
C THR A 88 -0.53 1.71 -2.83
N LEU A 89 -0.63 2.08 -4.11
CA LEU A 89 -1.90 2.39 -4.78
C LEU A 89 -2.77 1.14 -4.92
N VAL A 90 -2.22 0.05 -5.44
CA VAL A 90 -2.98 -1.19 -5.63
C VAL A 90 -3.40 -1.78 -4.29
N SER A 91 -2.51 -1.78 -3.29
CA SER A 91 -2.84 -2.23 -1.94
C SER A 91 -3.91 -1.36 -1.27
N THR A 92 -3.94 -0.06 -1.51
CA THR A 92 -4.99 0.82 -0.97
C THR A 92 -6.31 0.57 -1.69
N LEU A 93 -6.29 0.49 -3.01
CA LEU A 93 -7.48 0.19 -3.82
C LEU A 93 -8.05 -1.19 -3.47
N SER A 94 -7.22 -2.19 -3.21
CA SER A 94 -7.70 -3.53 -2.85
C SER A 94 -8.51 -3.54 -1.55
N VAL A 95 -8.24 -2.62 -0.62
CA VAL A 95 -9.06 -2.47 0.61
C VAL A 95 -10.43 -1.88 0.29
N LEU A 96 -10.52 -1.00 -0.72
CA LEU A 96 -11.77 -0.38 -1.14
C LEU A 96 -12.67 -1.31 -1.95
N VAL A 97 -12.10 -2.34 -2.61
CA VAL A 97 -12.86 -3.35 -3.35
C VAL A 97 -13.40 -4.41 -2.39
N PHE A 98 -14.30 -3.99 -1.51
CA PHE A 98 -14.94 -4.82 -0.48
C PHE A 98 -15.75 -6.00 -1.06
N PHE A 99 -16.11 -5.95 -2.34
CA PHE A 99 -16.94 -6.95 -3.02
C PHE A 99 -16.17 -8.18 -3.53
N LEU A 100 -14.83 -8.19 -3.47
CA LEU A 100 -14.03 -9.34 -3.87
C LEU A 100 -13.72 -10.20 -2.64
N PRO A 101 -14.30 -11.41 -2.51
CA PRO A 101 -14.21 -12.24 -1.30
C PRO A 101 -12.77 -12.67 -0.92
N SER A 102 -11.79 -12.48 -1.81
CA SER A 102 -10.40 -12.89 -1.57
C SER A 102 -9.36 -11.82 -1.98
N ASN A 103 -9.79 -10.67 -2.52
CA ASN A 103 -8.93 -9.74 -3.25
C ASN A 103 -8.05 -10.38 -4.36
N LEU A 104 -8.25 -11.67 -4.65
CA LEU A 104 -7.52 -12.41 -5.67
C LEU A 104 -7.96 -11.90 -7.04
N GLY A 105 -6.97 -11.58 -7.87
CA GLY A 105 -7.16 -10.99 -9.18
C GLY A 105 -7.00 -9.48 -9.17
N PHE A 106 -7.55 -8.74 -8.20
CA PHE A 106 -7.41 -7.28 -8.22
C PHE A 106 -5.98 -6.84 -7.96
N THR A 107 -5.33 -7.41 -6.94
CA THR A 107 -3.95 -7.06 -6.62
C THR A 107 -2.98 -7.50 -7.71
N GLU A 108 -3.15 -8.70 -8.25
CA GLU A 108 -2.27 -9.29 -9.25
C GLU A 108 -2.44 -8.60 -10.61
N VAL A 109 -3.67 -8.34 -11.03
CA VAL A 109 -3.97 -7.60 -12.27
C VAL A 109 -3.55 -6.14 -12.11
N GLY A 110 -3.87 -5.50 -10.98
CA GLY A 110 -3.48 -4.10 -10.74
C GLY A 110 -1.97 -3.91 -10.76
N LEU A 111 -1.22 -4.75 -10.04
CA LEU A 111 0.25 -4.67 -10.03
C LEU A 111 0.84 -4.99 -11.40
N SER A 112 0.38 -6.06 -12.07
CA SER A 112 0.90 -6.44 -13.39
C SER A 112 0.60 -5.39 -14.46
N LEU A 113 -0.56 -4.74 -14.44
CA LEU A 113 -0.90 -3.63 -15.33
C LEU A 113 0.03 -2.44 -15.12
N LEU A 114 0.29 -2.06 -13.86
CA LEU A 114 1.17 -0.93 -13.57
C LEU A 114 2.63 -1.23 -13.91
N LEU A 115 3.11 -2.45 -13.62
CA LEU A 115 4.45 -2.91 -13.98
C LEU A 115 4.65 -3.11 -15.49
N ALA A 116 3.59 -3.44 -16.25
CA ALA A 116 3.68 -3.57 -17.70
C ALA A 116 4.11 -2.27 -18.40
N ASN A 117 4.03 -1.12 -17.72
CA ASN A 117 4.58 0.15 -18.21
C ASN A 117 6.11 0.23 -18.13
N LEU A 118 6.75 -0.66 -17.37
CA LEU A 118 8.21 -0.68 -17.16
C LEU A 118 8.88 -1.90 -17.78
N ILE A 119 8.20 -3.04 -17.78
CA ILE A 119 8.74 -4.34 -18.19
C ILE A 119 7.72 -5.09 -19.07
N PRO A 120 8.13 -6.10 -19.86
CA PRO A 120 7.20 -6.88 -20.66
C PRO A 120 6.10 -7.51 -19.80
N SER A 121 4.87 -7.55 -20.33
CA SER A 121 3.67 -7.98 -19.60
C SER A 121 3.79 -9.37 -18.98
N SER A 122 4.43 -10.32 -19.68
CA SER A 122 4.68 -11.66 -19.15
C SER A 122 5.51 -11.65 -17.85
N PHE A 123 6.54 -10.80 -17.77
CA PHE A 123 7.34 -10.65 -16.56
C PHE A 123 6.59 -9.88 -15.47
N ALA A 124 5.77 -8.89 -15.84
CA ALA A 124 4.95 -8.15 -14.88
C ALA A 124 3.94 -9.06 -14.15
N VAL A 125 3.25 -9.93 -14.89
CA VAL A 125 2.34 -10.93 -14.31
C VAL A 125 3.11 -11.92 -13.43
N LEU A 126 4.25 -12.42 -13.90
CA LEU A 126 5.09 -13.33 -13.13
C LEU A 126 5.50 -12.73 -11.79
N ILE A 127 6.00 -11.49 -11.77
CA ILE A 127 6.42 -10.80 -10.54
C ILE A 127 5.24 -10.60 -9.60
N ALA A 128 4.08 -10.17 -10.12
CA ALA A 128 2.88 -9.98 -9.31
C ALA A 128 2.45 -11.28 -8.62
N VAL A 129 2.39 -12.39 -9.36
CA VAL A 129 2.03 -13.72 -8.83
C VAL A 129 3.08 -14.23 -7.84
N LEU A 130 4.37 -14.16 -8.19
CA LEU A 130 5.46 -14.59 -7.30
C LEU A 130 5.46 -13.81 -5.99
N SER A 131 5.22 -12.50 -6.04
CA SER A 131 5.17 -11.68 -4.83
C SER A 131 4.05 -12.11 -3.89
N ARG A 132 2.89 -12.48 -4.44
CA ARG A 132 1.76 -12.98 -3.67
C ARG A 132 2.09 -14.31 -3.01
N LEU A 133 2.66 -15.24 -3.77
CA LEU A 133 3.07 -16.55 -3.25
C LEU A 133 4.07 -16.41 -2.10
N LEU A 134 5.08 -15.55 -2.25
CA LEU A 134 6.06 -15.29 -1.20
C LEU A 134 5.41 -14.66 0.03
N MET A 135 4.53 -13.66 -0.14
CA MET A 135 3.82 -13.05 1.00
C MET A 135 2.95 -14.05 1.73
N THR A 136 2.14 -14.84 1.03
CA THR A 136 1.30 -15.86 1.65
C THR A 136 2.14 -16.91 2.38
N LEU A 137 3.30 -17.29 1.82
CA LEU A 137 4.23 -18.18 2.51
C LEU A 137 4.76 -17.55 3.80
N TYR A 138 5.18 -16.28 3.77
CA TYR A 138 5.63 -15.55 4.96
C TYR A 138 4.54 -15.44 6.02
N GLU A 139 3.29 -15.19 5.61
CA GLU A 139 2.14 -15.15 6.52
C GLU A 139 1.89 -16.51 7.18
N ILE A 140 1.92 -17.60 6.41
CA ILE A 140 1.74 -18.96 6.93
C ILE A 140 2.87 -19.33 7.90
N VAL A 141 4.13 -19.04 7.54
CA VAL A 141 5.28 -19.32 8.39
C VAL A 141 5.21 -18.48 9.67
N GLY A 142 4.92 -17.18 9.56
CA GLY A 142 4.78 -16.29 10.71
C GLY A 142 3.66 -16.74 11.65
N ALA A 143 2.49 -17.08 11.11
CA ALA A 143 1.39 -17.63 11.87
C ALA A 143 1.77 -18.95 12.56
N GLY A 144 2.46 -19.86 11.84
CA GLY A 144 2.93 -21.13 12.38
C GLY A 144 3.92 -20.94 13.55
N ILE A 145 4.88 -20.02 13.43
CA ILE A 145 5.83 -19.70 14.49
C ILE A 145 5.09 -19.15 15.72
N MET A 146 4.15 -18.22 15.53
CA MET A 146 3.38 -17.66 16.64
C MET A 146 2.55 -18.74 17.35
N VAL A 147 1.90 -19.64 16.60
CA VAL A 147 1.16 -20.76 17.19
C VAL A 147 2.08 -21.69 17.99
N LEU A 148 3.33 -21.91 17.56
CA LEU A 148 4.29 -22.74 18.29
C LEU A 148 4.85 -22.05 19.55
N LEU A 149 5.04 -20.73 19.53
CA LEU A 149 5.57 -19.96 20.65
C LEU A 149 4.55 -19.66 21.75
N PHE A 150 3.28 -19.52 21.38
CA PHE A 150 2.17 -19.23 22.32
C PHE A 150 1.38 -20.50 22.72
N LYS A 151 1.90 -21.69 22.40
CA LYS A 151 1.41 -22.97 22.89
C LYS A 151 2.07 -23.34 24.21
#